data_AF-A0A924U0M0-F1
#
_entry.id   AF-A0A924U0M0-F1
#
_cell.length_a   1.000
_cell.length_b   1.000
_cell.length_c   1.000
_cell.angle_alpha   90.00
_cell.angle_beta   90.00
_cell.angle_gamma   90.00
#
_symmetry.space_group_name_H-M   'P 1'
#
loop_
_entity.id
_entity.type
_entity.pdbx_description
1 polymer ?
#
loop_
_entity_poly.entity_id
_entity_poly.type
_entity_poly.pdbx_seq_one_letter_code
_entity_poly.pdbx_strand_id
1 'polypeptide(L)'
;MIQLLGVSQPTLSRTIHEAGALRFRIKGRRTPLYGLLRSIPRAQSRQPMYRVTENGRVERVAIVSLLAGGQTVVEPTSGGAQLFEGLPPAMVFSSPSGFLGRHVAQQVSKQHGLPAKLNLWSDDHRAAFLFTSEADAPGNLIFGDESLSAMLAQRKARPVVSPVDKPAVYVASTRDFGHTMGGSSAGGEQPKFTCETADVGH
;
A
#
# COMPACT_ATOMS: atom_id res chain seq x y z
N MET A 1 13.87 11.40 -29.51
CA MET A 1 12.45 11.45 -29.12
C MET A 1 11.65 12.38 -30.05
N ILE A 2 11.99 13.67 -30.16
CA ILE A 2 11.31 14.62 -31.07
C ILE A 2 11.40 14.19 -32.55
N GLN A 3 12.60 13.81 -33.02
CA GLN A 3 12.78 13.27 -34.39
C GLN A 3 12.07 11.92 -34.64
N LEU A 4 11.75 11.16 -33.59
CA LEU A 4 11.06 9.87 -33.70
C LEU A 4 9.54 10.02 -33.74
N LEU A 5 9.00 11.14 -33.22
CA LEU A 5 7.57 11.43 -33.15
C LEU A 5 7.09 12.38 -34.25
N GLY A 6 8.00 12.97 -35.04
CA GLY A 6 7.65 13.88 -36.15
C GLY A 6 6.98 15.20 -35.73
N VAL A 7 6.97 15.53 -34.44
CA VAL A 7 6.31 16.73 -33.89
C VAL A 7 7.32 17.78 -33.43
N SER A 8 6.93 19.06 -33.48
CA SER A 8 7.77 20.14 -32.97
C SER A 8 7.85 20.12 -31.44
N GLN A 9 8.93 20.68 -30.86
CA GLN A 9 9.08 20.79 -29.40
C GLN A 9 7.95 21.59 -28.74
N PRO A 10 7.47 22.73 -29.30
CA PRO A 10 6.31 23.44 -28.77
C PRO A 10 5.03 22.59 -28.73
N THR A 11 4.78 21.81 -29.79
CA THR A 11 3.61 20.92 -29.87
C THR A 11 3.67 19.86 -28.77
N LEU A 12 4.80 19.17 -28.64
CA LEU A 12 4.99 18.15 -27.60
C LEU A 12 4.82 18.73 -26.19
N SER A 13 5.40 19.90 -25.91
CA SER A 13 5.28 20.55 -24.60
C SER A 13 3.84 20.91 -24.28
N ARG A 14 3.07 21.37 -25.28
CA ARG A 14 1.65 21.70 -25.11
C ARG A 14 0.82 20.45 -24.84
N THR A 15 1.01 19.38 -25.63
CA THR A 15 0.28 18.12 -25.45
C THR A 15 0.55 17.50 -24.07
N ILE A 16 1.80 17.52 -23.60
CA ILE A 16 2.17 17.02 -22.26
C ILE A 16 1.46 17.82 -21.16
N HIS A 17 1.40 19.14 -21.31
CA HIS A 17 0.75 20.03 -20.35
C HIS A 17 -0.78 19.83 -20.35
N GLU A 18 -1.40 19.79 -21.52
CA GLU A 18 -2.85 19.55 -21.68
C GLU A 18 -3.27 18.18 -21.15
N ALA A 19 -2.43 17.16 -21.30
CA ALA A 19 -2.69 15.83 -20.77
C ALA A 19 -2.45 15.70 -19.25
N GLY A 20 -1.96 16.74 -18.58
CA GLY A 20 -1.69 16.71 -17.13
C GLY A 20 -0.59 15.72 -16.74
N ALA A 21 0.38 15.48 -17.61
CA ALA A 21 1.42 14.49 -17.34
C ALA A 21 2.30 14.89 -16.14
N LEU A 22 2.56 13.91 -15.27
CA LEU A 22 3.49 14.05 -14.17
C LEU A 22 4.91 14.22 -14.72
N ARG A 23 5.55 15.33 -14.37
CA ARG A 23 6.96 15.58 -14.66
C ARG A 23 7.82 15.19 -13.46
N PHE A 24 8.82 14.33 -13.67
CA PHE A 24 9.73 13.89 -12.60
C PHE A 24 11.18 13.79 -13.10
N ARG A 25 12.13 13.70 -12.16
CA ARG A 25 13.56 13.58 -12.47
C ARG A 25 14.19 12.44 -11.67
N ILE A 26 14.81 11.51 -12.40
CA ILE A 26 15.59 10.42 -11.82
C ILE A 26 17.02 10.92 -11.55
N LYS A 27 17.58 10.56 -10.39
CA LYS A 27 18.96 10.88 -10.04
C LYS A 27 19.92 10.36 -11.11
N GLY A 28 20.86 11.20 -11.56
CA GLY A 28 21.81 10.85 -12.61
C GLY A 28 21.32 11.01 -14.05
N ARG A 29 20.03 11.32 -14.29
CA ARG A 29 19.52 11.70 -15.62
C ARG A 29 19.30 13.20 -15.72
N ARG A 30 19.94 13.83 -16.71
CA ARG A 30 19.80 15.27 -16.99
C ARG A 30 18.42 15.63 -17.55
N THR A 31 17.85 14.76 -18.37
CA THR A 31 16.57 14.99 -19.04
C THR A 31 15.40 14.61 -18.13
N PRO A 32 14.44 15.50 -17.88
CA PRO A 32 13.23 15.16 -17.13
C PRO A 32 12.39 14.12 -17.89
N LEU A 33 11.69 13.29 -17.13
CA LEU A 33 10.75 12.31 -17.65
C LEU A 33 9.32 12.79 -17.40
N TYR A 34 8.41 12.27 -18.22
CA TYR A 34 7.00 12.57 -18.16
C TYR A 34 6.21 11.27 -18.19
N GLY A 35 5.16 11.17 -17.38
CA GLY A 35 4.28 10.02 -17.36
C GLY A 35 2.85 10.43 -17.04
N LEU A 36 1.87 9.81 -17.68
CA LEU A 36 0.47 9.98 -17.32
C LEU A 36 0.18 9.15 -16.08
N LEU A 37 -0.54 9.73 -15.12
CA LEU A 37 -1.07 8.97 -14.00
C LEU A 37 -2.16 8.03 -14.51
N ARG A 38 -2.17 6.78 -14.03
CA ARG A 38 -3.28 5.87 -14.35
C ARG A 38 -4.51 6.17 -13.50
N SER A 39 -5.65 5.60 -13.82
CA SER A 39 -6.78 5.57 -12.89
C SER A 39 -6.73 4.27 -12.11
N ILE A 40 -6.82 4.33 -10.79
CA ILE A 40 -6.98 3.14 -9.94
C ILE A 40 -8.35 3.17 -9.27
N PRO A 41 -8.98 2.01 -9.04
CA PRO A 41 -10.25 1.96 -8.33
C PRO A 41 -10.11 2.60 -6.95
N ARG A 42 -11.03 3.53 -6.63
CA ARG A 42 -11.25 4.05 -5.26
C ARG A 42 -10.10 4.82 -4.62
N ALA A 43 -9.00 5.06 -5.32
CA ALA A 43 -7.88 5.83 -4.81
C ALA A 43 -7.33 6.78 -5.86
N GLN A 44 -6.67 7.85 -5.43
CA GLN A 44 -5.91 8.68 -6.36
C GLN A 44 -4.58 8.00 -6.65
N SER A 45 -4.11 8.07 -7.89
CA SER A 45 -2.86 7.43 -8.29
C SER A 45 -1.61 8.13 -7.79
N ARG A 46 -1.74 9.29 -7.13
CA ARG A 46 -0.65 10.01 -6.48
C ARG A 46 -0.98 10.15 -5.00
N GLN A 47 -0.18 9.52 -4.14
CA GLN A 47 -0.45 9.41 -2.70
C GLN A 47 0.83 9.64 -1.88
N PRO A 48 0.72 10.18 -0.67
CA PRO A 48 1.85 10.24 0.25
C PRO A 48 2.25 8.85 0.74
N MET A 49 3.53 8.69 1.03
CA MET A 49 4.07 7.56 1.78
C MET A 49 4.62 8.07 3.09
N TYR A 50 4.17 7.47 4.18
CA TYR A 50 4.57 7.79 5.54
C TYR A 50 5.46 6.69 6.11
N ARG A 51 6.23 7.06 7.13
CA ARG A 51 7.00 6.14 7.96
C ARG A 51 6.67 6.37 9.42
N VAL A 52 6.48 5.29 10.16
CA VAL A 52 6.48 5.32 11.63
C VAL A 52 7.93 5.20 12.09
N THR A 53 8.40 6.21 12.82
CA THR A 53 9.76 6.22 13.40
C THR A 53 9.84 5.34 14.63
N GLU A 54 11.05 5.09 15.12
CA GLU A 54 11.31 4.32 16.35
C GLU A 54 10.61 4.93 17.58
N ASN A 55 10.42 6.26 17.57
CA ASN A 55 9.70 6.98 18.62
C ASN A 55 8.17 6.99 18.40
N GLY A 56 7.66 6.21 17.45
CA GLY A 56 6.24 6.12 17.11
C GLY A 56 5.68 7.34 16.35
N ARG A 57 6.52 8.28 15.92
CA ARG A 57 6.07 9.47 15.15
C ARG A 57 5.83 9.10 13.70
N VAL A 58 4.76 9.63 13.12
CA VAL A 58 4.45 9.48 11.69
C VAL A 58 5.06 10.64 10.92
N GLU A 59 5.86 10.33 9.91
CA GLU A 59 6.52 11.32 9.06
C GLU A 59 6.31 11.01 7.58
N ARG A 60 6.04 12.02 6.76
CA ARG A 60 5.96 11.85 5.31
C ARG A 60 7.36 11.68 4.73
N VAL A 61 7.61 10.56 4.07
CA VAL A 61 8.93 10.21 3.53
C VAL A 61 9.00 10.20 2.01
N ALA A 62 7.87 10.07 1.32
CA ALA A 62 7.82 10.19 -0.14
C ALA A 62 6.42 10.55 -0.66
N ILE A 63 6.34 10.81 -1.97
CA ILE A 63 5.12 10.72 -2.76
C ILE A 63 5.25 9.54 -3.73
N VAL A 64 4.22 8.70 -3.81
CA VAL A 64 4.10 7.58 -4.75
C VAL A 64 3.15 7.98 -5.86
N SER A 65 3.53 7.76 -7.12
CA SER A 65 2.71 8.04 -8.30
C SER A 65 2.65 6.83 -9.23
N LEU A 66 1.46 6.31 -9.50
CA LEU A 66 1.24 5.17 -10.40
C LEU A 66 0.99 5.67 -11.82
N LEU A 67 1.79 5.19 -12.76
CA LEU A 67 1.74 5.59 -14.16
C LEU A 67 0.91 4.63 -15.02
N ALA A 68 0.32 5.18 -16.09
CA ALA A 68 -0.47 4.47 -17.10
C ALA A 68 0.26 3.29 -17.75
N GLY A 69 1.59 3.37 -17.87
CA GLY A 69 2.41 2.29 -18.44
C GLY A 69 2.71 1.12 -17.48
N GLY A 70 2.10 1.10 -16.30
CA GLY A 70 2.36 0.06 -15.27
C GLY A 70 3.38 0.49 -14.23
N GLN A 71 4.26 1.43 -14.56
CA GLN A 71 5.35 1.88 -13.69
C GLN A 71 4.87 2.65 -12.45
N THR A 72 5.71 2.67 -11.43
CA THR A 72 5.53 3.51 -10.23
C THR A 72 6.71 4.44 -10.06
N VAL A 73 6.43 5.73 -9.80
CA VAL A 73 7.41 6.72 -9.40
C VAL A 73 7.32 6.92 -7.89
N VAL A 74 8.44 6.81 -7.19
CA VAL A 74 8.57 7.19 -5.79
C VAL A 74 9.48 8.40 -5.71
N GLU A 75 8.97 9.50 -5.16
CA GLU A 75 9.70 10.75 -4.95
C GLU A 75 9.96 10.95 -3.45
N PRO A 76 11.14 10.56 -2.94
CA PRO A 76 11.49 10.78 -1.54
C PRO A 76 11.51 12.28 -1.19
N THR A 77 11.22 12.62 0.05
CA THR A 77 11.34 14.00 0.54
C THR A 77 12.79 14.50 0.53
N SER A 78 13.77 13.59 0.59
CA SER A 78 15.19 13.88 0.39
C SER A 78 15.57 14.16 -1.07
N GLY A 79 14.65 13.96 -2.01
CA GLY A 79 14.83 14.22 -3.43
C GLY A 79 15.37 13.03 -4.24
N GLY A 80 15.27 13.16 -5.56
CA GLY A 80 15.70 12.14 -6.53
C GLY A 80 14.65 11.04 -6.70
N ALA A 81 13.82 11.16 -7.73
CA ALA A 81 12.77 10.18 -7.99
C ALA A 81 13.38 8.81 -8.38
N GLN A 82 12.71 7.75 -7.97
CA GLN A 82 12.98 6.38 -8.38
C GLN A 82 11.81 5.90 -9.25
N LEU A 83 12.13 5.21 -10.35
CA LEU A 83 11.15 4.62 -11.26
C LEU A 83 11.23 3.10 -11.15
N PHE A 84 10.09 2.45 -10.98
CA PHE A 84 9.93 1.00 -10.89
C PHE A 84 9.01 0.53 -12.01
N GLU A 85 9.28 -0.63 -12.62
CA GLU A 85 8.46 -1.17 -13.73
C GLU A 85 7.06 -1.65 -13.30
N GLY A 86 6.81 -1.79 -11.99
CA GLY A 86 5.52 -2.13 -11.39
C GLY A 86 5.40 -1.54 -10.00
N LEU A 87 4.78 -2.25 -9.07
CA LEU A 87 4.80 -1.85 -7.66
C LEU A 87 6.23 -1.90 -7.07
N PRO A 88 6.66 -0.88 -6.30
CA PRO A 88 7.93 -0.91 -5.59
C PRO A 88 7.98 -2.09 -4.59
N PRO A 89 9.15 -2.68 -4.32
CA PRO A 89 9.29 -3.81 -3.41
C PRO A 89 8.65 -3.60 -2.04
N ALA A 90 8.70 -2.38 -1.51
CA ALA A 90 8.05 -2.02 -0.25
C ALA A 90 6.52 -2.22 -0.30
N MET A 91 5.86 -1.79 -1.38
CA MET A 91 4.41 -1.98 -1.56
C MET A 91 4.07 -3.46 -1.77
N VAL A 92 4.91 -4.20 -2.50
CA VAL A 92 4.70 -5.64 -2.69
C VAL A 92 4.80 -6.38 -1.34
N PHE A 93 5.77 -6.03 -0.50
CA PHE A 93 5.95 -6.63 0.82
C PHE A 93 4.83 -6.26 1.79
N SER A 94 4.35 -5.02 1.77
CA SER A 94 3.23 -4.57 2.60
C SER A 94 1.86 -5.06 2.10
N SER A 95 1.79 -5.61 0.89
CA SER A 95 0.54 -6.15 0.35
C SER A 95 0.08 -7.39 1.15
N PRO A 96 -1.24 -7.60 1.31
CA PRO A 96 -1.76 -8.80 1.97
C PRO A 96 -1.24 -10.08 1.31
N SER A 97 -0.90 -11.08 2.13
CA SER A 97 -0.47 -12.41 1.69
C SER A 97 -0.80 -13.50 2.71
N GLY A 98 -0.76 -14.75 2.28
CA GLY A 98 -1.02 -15.93 3.13
C GLY A 98 -2.43 -15.96 3.73
N PHE A 99 -2.55 -16.63 4.88
CA PHE A 99 -3.82 -16.83 5.58
C PHE A 99 -4.49 -15.50 5.95
N LEU A 100 -3.76 -14.61 6.63
CA LEU A 100 -4.27 -13.30 7.05
C LEU A 100 -4.66 -12.44 5.84
N GLY A 101 -3.86 -12.46 4.77
CA GLY A 101 -4.17 -11.68 3.58
C GLY A 101 -5.43 -12.16 2.87
N ARG A 102 -5.72 -13.46 2.86
CA ARG A 102 -6.98 -14.00 2.33
C ARG A 102 -8.18 -13.55 3.17
N HIS A 103 -8.06 -13.52 4.49
CA HIS A 103 -9.11 -13.00 5.38
C HIS A 103 -9.37 -11.51 5.12
N VAL A 104 -8.31 -10.71 5.06
CA VAL A 104 -8.39 -9.28 4.72
C VAL A 104 -9.06 -9.08 3.37
N ALA A 105 -8.69 -9.84 2.34
CA ALA A 105 -9.29 -9.76 1.01
C ALA A 105 -10.81 -10.00 1.04
N GLN A 106 -11.29 -10.96 1.86
CA GLN A 106 -12.73 -11.18 2.04
C GLN A 106 -13.43 -10.03 2.74
N GLN A 107 -12.80 -9.44 3.76
CA GLN A 107 -13.37 -8.30 4.50
C GLN A 107 -13.49 -7.07 3.60
N VAL A 108 -12.39 -6.69 2.93
CA VAL A 108 -12.36 -5.49 2.08
C VAL A 108 -13.14 -5.67 0.79
N SER A 109 -13.32 -6.89 0.28
CA SER A 109 -14.18 -7.12 -0.89
C SER A 109 -15.62 -6.67 -0.64
N LYS A 110 -16.15 -6.94 0.55
CA LYS A 110 -17.51 -6.54 0.95
C LYS A 110 -17.67 -5.02 1.10
N GLN A 111 -16.61 -4.34 1.53
CA GLN A 111 -16.64 -2.92 1.88
C GLN A 111 -16.20 -2.00 0.72
N HIS A 112 -15.23 -2.44 -0.08
CA HIS A 112 -14.50 -1.58 -1.03
C HIS A 112 -14.59 -2.06 -2.49
N GLY A 113 -15.25 -3.19 -2.77
CA GLY A 113 -15.45 -3.70 -4.13
C GLY A 113 -14.20 -4.31 -4.77
N LEU A 114 -13.19 -4.67 -3.96
CA LEU A 114 -12.02 -5.41 -4.41
C LEU A 114 -12.36 -6.90 -4.61
N PRO A 115 -11.60 -7.67 -5.42
CA PRO A 115 -11.82 -9.10 -5.56
C PRO A 115 -11.70 -9.84 -4.23
N ALA A 116 -12.63 -10.75 -3.94
CA ALA A 116 -12.63 -11.52 -2.68
C ALA A 116 -11.47 -12.53 -2.57
N LYS A 117 -10.89 -12.94 -3.70
CA LYS A 117 -9.76 -13.86 -3.75
C LYS A 117 -8.47 -13.11 -4.05
N LEU A 118 -7.49 -13.24 -3.17
CA LEU A 118 -6.22 -12.53 -3.25
C LEU A 118 -5.39 -12.88 -4.50
N ASN A 119 -5.52 -14.10 -5.02
CA ASN A 119 -4.84 -14.51 -6.26
C ASN A 119 -5.38 -13.80 -7.53
N LEU A 120 -6.53 -13.11 -7.43
CA LEU A 120 -7.07 -12.27 -8.50
C LEU A 120 -6.61 -10.80 -8.39
N TRP A 121 -5.85 -10.45 -7.35
CA TRP A 121 -5.39 -9.07 -7.16
C TRP A 121 -4.24 -8.73 -8.10
N SER A 122 -4.55 -7.86 -9.05
CA SER A 122 -3.54 -7.08 -9.79
C SER A 122 -2.83 -6.06 -8.91
N ASP A 123 -1.78 -5.44 -9.45
CA ASP A 123 -1.07 -4.31 -8.83
C ASP A 123 -2.01 -3.15 -8.47
N ASP A 124 -3.06 -2.92 -9.26
CA ASP A 124 -4.05 -1.88 -8.98
C ASP A 124 -4.90 -2.21 -7.76
N HIS A 125 -5.31 -3.48 -7.60
CA HIS A 125 -6.04 -3.90 -6.42
C HIS A 125 -5.17 -3.81 -5.16
N ARG A 126 -3.88 -4.17 -5.28
CA ARG A 126 -2.90 -4.03 -4.20
C ARG A 126 -2.69 -2.57 -3.82
N ALA A 127 -2.47 -1.70 -4.79
CA ALA A 127 -2.30 -0.27 -4.54
C ALA A 127 -3.56 0.38 -3.96
N ALA A 128 -4.74 0.05 -4.49
CA ALA A 128 -6.01 0.55 -3.97
C ALA A 128 -6.22 0.12 -2.50
N PHE A 129 -5.95 -1.14 -2.17
CA PHE A 129 -5.98 -1.61 -0.79
C PHE A 129 -4.98 -0.85 0.09
N LEU A 130 -3.72 -0.76 -0.35
CA LEU A 130 -2.66 -0.09 0.40
C LEU A 130 -2.94 1.39 0.65
N PHE A 131 -3.62 2.07 -0.27
CA PHE A 131 -3.93 3.50 -0.15
C PHE A 131 -5.17 3.82 0.67
N THR A 132 -6.10 2.88 0.83
CA THR A 132 -7.44 3.16 1.37
C THR A 132 -7.81 2.37 2.63
N SER A 133 -7.31 1.15 2.76
CA SER A 133 -7.86 0.14 3.67
C SER A 133 -6.81 -0.53 4.55
N GLU A 134 -5.53 -0.25 4.30
CA GLU A 134 -4.43 -0.85 5.05
C GLU A 134 -4.32 -0.18 6.42
N ALA A 135 -4.23 -0.97 7.49
CA ALA A 135 -4.15 -0.46 8.86
C ALA A 135 -3.19 -1.25 9.79
N ASP A 136 -2.62 -2.35 9.32
CA ASP A 136 -1.75 -3.27 10.10
C ASP A 136 -0.78 -4.04 9.17
N ALA A 137 -0.13 -3.33 8.24
CA ALA A 137 0.83 -3.89 7.30
C ALA A 137 2.16 -4.20 7.99
N PRO A 138 2.89 -5.20 7.49
CA PRO A 138 4.24 -5.48 7.98
C PRO A 138 5.19 -4.34 7.64
N GLY A 139 6.11 -4.06 8.58
CA GLY A 139 7.11 -3.00 8.48
C GLY A 139 6.66 -1.71 9.17
N ASN A 140 7.17 -0.58 8.68
CA ASN A 140 6.91 0.73 9.28
C ASN A 140 6.46 1.79 8.25
N LEU A 141 6.03 1.36 7.07
CA LEU A 141 5.57 2.24 6.01
C LEU A 141 4.05 2.19 5.91
N ILE A 142 3.45 3.35 5.65
CA ILE A 142 2.01 3.51 5.42
C ILE A 142 1.85 4.25 4.10
N PHE A 143 0.88 3.84 3.31
CA PHE A 143 0.65 4.40 1.98
C PHE A 143 -0.71 5.09 1.94
N GLY A 144 -0.74 6.38 1.62
CA GLY A 144 -1.98 7.15 1.54
C GLY A 144 -2.51 7.66 2.89
N ASP A 145 -3.34 8.70 2.80
CA ASP A 145 -3.93 9.38 3.97
C ASP A 145 -5.07 8.58 4.61
N GLU A 146 -5.81 7.82 3.80
CA GLU A 146 -6.90 6.97 4.28
C GLU A 146 -6.36 5.80 5.10
N SER A 147 -5.34 5.08 4.63
CA SER A 147 -4.68 4.03 5.41
C SER A 147 -4.02 4.57 6.69
N LEU A 148 -3.42 5.76 6.65
CA LEU A 148 -2.94 6.43 7.86
C LEU A 148 -4.08 6.67 8.86
N SER A 149 -5.22 7.16 8.38
CA SER A 149 -6.40 7.39 9.20
C SER A 149 -6.96 6.08 9.77
N ALA A 150 -6.99 5.01 8.96
CA ALA A 150 -7.43 3.68 9.37
C ALA A 150 -6.53 3.08 10.46
N MET A 151 -5.20 3.16 10.29
CA MET A 151 -4.24 2.73 11.32
C MET A 151 -4.44 3.50 12.63
N LEU A 152 -4.58 4.84 12.58
CA LEU A 152 -4.78 5.66 13.78
C LEU A 152 -6.11 5.34 14.48
N ALA A 153 -7.18 5.08 13.72
CA ALA A 153 -8.46 4.66 14.26
C ALA A 153 -8.37 3.27 14.91
N GLN A 154 -7.72 2.31 14.25
CA GLN A 154 -7.50 0.96 14.77
C GLN A 154 -6.70 0.98 16.06
N ARG A 155 -5.61 1.76 16.13
CA ARG A 155 -4.81 1.92 17.36
C ARG A 155 -5.62 2.48 18.53
N LYS A 156 -6.57 3.38 18.28
CA LYS A 156 -7.44 3.93 19.32
C LYS A 156 -8.51 2.92 19.78
N ALA A 157 -9.00 2.09 18.86
CA ALA A 157 -10.08 1.15 19.11
C ALA A 157 -9.61 -0.18 19.70
N ARG A 158 -8.34 -0.56 19.52
CA ARG A 158 -7.83 -1.87 19.93
C ARG A 158 -7.56 -1.87 21.44
N PRO A 159 -8.27 -2.71 22.22
CA PRO A 159 -7.99 -2.83 23.65
C PRO A 159 -6.63 -3.50 23.84
N VAL A 160 -5.78 -2.92 24.68
CA VAL A 160 -4.54 -3.57 25.12
C VAL A 160 -4.94 -4.71 26.04
N VAL A 161 -4.70 -5.95 25.61
CA VAL A 161 -5.10 -7.14 26.35
C VAL A 161 -4.22 -7.27 27.59
N SER A 162 -4.84 -7.32 28.78
CA SER A 162 -4.13 -7.53 30.02
C SER A 162 -3.50 -8.93 30.08
N PRO A 163 -2.41 -9.15 30.84
CA PRO A 163 -1.80 -10.47 30.97
C PRO A 163 -2.77 -11.53 31.51
N VAL A 164 -3.74 -11.12 32.34
CA VAL A 164 -4.74 -11.99 32.95
C VAL A 164 -5.80 -12.42 31.93
N ASP A 165 -6.22 -11.52 31.04
CA ASP A 165 -7.27 -11.79 30.04
C ASP A 165 -6.74 -12.50 28.78
N LYS A 166 -5.41 -12.49 28.59
CA LYS A 166 -4.72 -13.03 27.43
C LYS A 166 -5.15 -14.46 27.05
N PRO A 167 -5.25 -15.45 27.97
CA PRO A 167 -5.68 -16.79 27.62
C PRO A 167 -7.11 -16.83 27.05
N ALA A 168 -8.03 -16.05 27.63
CA ALA A 168 -9.42 -16.00 27.17
C ALA A 168 -9.52 -15.35 25.78
N VAL A 169 -8.78 -14.26 25.54
CA VAL A 169 -8.73 -13.60 24.22
C VAL A 169 -8.14 -14.52 23.15
N TYR A 170 -7.14 -15.32 23.48
CA TYR A 170 -6.56 -16.28 22.54
C TYR A 170 -7.57 -17.36 22.13
N VAL A 171 -8.31 -17.91 23.10
CA VAL A 171 -9.37 -18.90 22.83
C VAL A 171 -10.51 -18.28 22.01
N ALA A 172 -10.91 -17.04 22.30
CA ALA A 172 -11.92 -16.36 21.49
C ALA A 172 -11.44 -16.12 20.05
N SER A 173 -10.21 -15.62 19.88
CA SER A 173 -9.63 -15.35 18.56
C SER A 173 -9.49 -16.61 17.70
N THR A 174 -9.15 -17.75 18.30
CA THR A 174 -9.08 -19.02 17.56
C THR A 174 -10.43 -19.49 17.04
N ARG A 175 -11.55 -19.13 17.67
CA ARG A 175 -12.90 -19.43 17.17
C ARG A 175 -13.27 -18.57 15.97
N ASP A 176 -12.95 -17.27 16.01
CA ASP A 176 -13.26 -16.34 14.92
C ASP A 176 -12.48 -16.67 13.63
N PHE A 177 -11.22 -17.09 13.77
CA PHE A 177 -10.38 -17.46 12.62
C PHE A 177 -10.44 -18.95 12.25
N GLY A 178 -10.87 -19.82 13.17
CA GLY A 178 -10.84 -21.28 13.02
C GLY A 178 -11.89 -21.87 12.08
N HIS A 179 -12.98 -21.16 11.81
CA HIS A 179 -14.09 -21.68 10.98
C HIS A 179 -14.04 -21.26 9.51
N THR A 180 -13.14 -20.36 9.10
CA THR A 180 -13.37 -19.56 7.88
C THR A 180 -12.55 -19.97 6.65
N MET A 181 -11.44 -20.73 6.77
CA MET A 181 -10.64 -21.06 5.57
C MET A 181 -9.88 -22.38 5.68
N GLY A 182 -10.45 -23.45 5.11
CA GLY A 182 -9.69 -24.64 4.73
C GLY A 182 -8.83 -24.35 3.50
N GLY A 183 -7.52 -24.53 3.58
CA GLY A 183 -6.60 -24.44 2.45
C GLY A 183 -5.18 -24.86 2.82
N SER A 184 -4.55 -25.67 1.95
CA SER A 184 -3.30 -26.39 2.18
C SER A 184 -2.11 -25.53 2.63
N SER A 185 -1.31 -26.14 3.51
CA SER A 185 -0.14 -25.58 4.18
C SER A 185 1.09 -25.56 3.28
N ALA A 186 1.36 -24.44 2.60
CA ALA A 186 2.71 -24.09 2.15
C ALA A 186 2.90 -22.57 2.27
N GLY A 187 3.84 -22.14 3.14
CA GLY A 187 4.31 -20.76 3.20
C GLY A 187 3.36 -19.75 3.86
N GLY A 188 3.20 -19.78 5.19
CA GLY A 188 2.46 -18.74 5.92
C GLY A 188 0.93 -18.89 5.93
N GLU A 189 0.43 -20.01 5.42
CA GLU A 189 -1.01 -20.34 5.31
C GLU A 189 -1.63 -20.96 6.58
N GLN A 190 -0.84 -21.08 7.65
CA GLN A 190 -1.34 -21.56 8.94
C GLN A 190 -2.28 -20.52 9.58
N PRO A 191 -3.42 -20.95 10.16
CA PRO A 191 -4.32 -20.06 10.89
C PRO A 191 -3.57 -19.28 11.97
N LYS A 192 -3.69 -17.96 11.93
CA LYS A 192 -3.05 -17.03 12.87
C LYS A 192 -3.86 -15.74 12.98
N PHE A 193 -3.61 -14.96 14.03
CA PHE A 193 -4.21 -13.65 14.27
C PHE A 193 -3.16 -12.67 14.82
N THR A 194 -3.42 -11.37 14.71
CA THR A 194 -2.61 -10.31 15.35
C THR A 194 -3.31 -9.82 16.61
N CYS A 195 -2.55 -9.57 17.68
CA CYS A 195 -3.08 -9.00 18.92
C CYS A 195 -2.04 -8.09 19.58
N GLU A 196 -2.50 -7.08 20.32
CA GLU A 196 -1.68 -6.22 21.17
C GLU A 196 -1.87 -6.62 22.64
N THR A 197 -0.78 -6.87 23.34
CA THR A 197 -0.77 -7.31 24.75
C THR A 197 0.06 -6.37 25.60
N ALA A 198 -0.29 -6.19 26.87
CA ALA A 198 0.46 -5.35 27.81
C ALA A 198 1.75 -6.00 28.36
N ASP A 199 2.11 -7.21 27.92
CA ASP A 199 3.29 -7.93 28.41
C ASP A 199 4.58 -7.21 28.00
N VAL A 200 5.31 -6.70 29.00
CA VAL A 200 6.61 -6.00 28.94
C VAL A 200 6.74 -5.09 27.71
N GLY A 201 6.30 -3.84 27.88
CA GLY A 201 6.51 -2.77 26.93
C GLY A 201 8.01 -2.50 26.67
N HIS A 202 8.25 -1.97 25.47
CA HIS A 202 9.21 -0.88 25.33
C HIS A 202 8.57 0.39 25.88
#